data_AF-A0A928H5R3-F1
#
_entry.id   AF-A0A928H5R3-F1
#
_cell.length_a   1.000
_cell.length_b   1.000
_cell.length_c   1.000
_cell.angle_alpha   90.00
_cell.angle_beta   90.00
_cell.angle_gamma   90.00
#
_symmetry.space_group_name_H-M   'P 1'
#
loop_
_entity.id
_entity.type
_entity.pdbx_description
1 polymer ?
#
loop_
_entity_poly.entity_id
_entity_poly.type
_entity_poly.pdbx_seq_one_letter_code
_entity_poly.pdbx_strand_id
1 'polypeptide(L)'
;MGVEHIRYKTLLAAVRRIAVVISASAMSLSPCVVFAEKTNVFFIHGANVSEQDARAWAAVMFKGLYQAGANMEFYPIAWQSDIGPSYNYHINASNAFVTASFLAPRVNSVPGRKVVIAHSLGTMVAAAAIQDYGMQVDKLIMLNSAIPSEAFDPSLVDESPNNKLVHNDWISYTNSCWTANWHKLFNAPDARSRLTWRGRFAAVVPVAVNFYSSGDEVLELYADAHNPEWYNGFSPSGNWGERYAWHKQELWKGRKSLLGFMGTTEWSGWGFKENVLGLKIWSADEANAVTDASEFATNTVFNPYPISITNSVATRLETDSHLTQGIPALSSPTGRTKFRDDVMVSIDMNDRLYMANTWPRPIDGKLGGRFLHSDLKNVAYFFAHPVFKKIVEVGGLNQ
;
A
#
# COMPACT_ATOMS: atom_id res chain seq x y z
N MET A 1 39.67 -4.66 15.78
CA MET A 1 40.32 -4.74 14.45
C MET A 1 39.75 -5.95 13.73
N GLY A 2 39.16 -5.71 12.55
CA GLY A 2 38.70 -6.77 11.65
C GLY A 2 37.21 -7.06 11.75
N VAL A 3 36.52 -6.87 10.61
CA VAL A 3 35.12 -7.28 10.32
C VAL A 3 34.02 -6.24 10.59
N GLU A 4 34.20 -5.00 10.13
CA GLU A 4 33.07 -4.07 9.91
C GLU A 4 33.25 -3.17 8.68
N HIS A 5 33.99 -3.65 7.67
CA HIS A 5 34.33 -2.86 6.49
C HIS A 5 34.07 -3.55 5.14
N ILE A 6 33.18 -4.55 5.13
CA ILE A 6 32.76 -5.28 3.93
C ILE A 6 31.24 -5.38 3.87
N ARG A 7 30.51 -4.26 3.99
CA ARG A 7 29.09 -4.16 3.56
C ARG A 7 28.69 -2.80 2.97
N TYR A 8 29.67 -1.94 2.64
CA TYR A 8 29.40 -0.61 2.08
C TYR A 8 29.93 -0.40 0.64
N LYS A 9 30.38 -1.47 -0.04
CA LYS A 9 31.00 -1.41 -1.37
C LYS A 9 30.25 -2.09 -2.53
N THR A 10 28.97 -2.45 -2.33
CA THR A 10 28.16 -3.07 -3.40
C THR A 10 26.93 -2.25 -3.79
N LEU A 11 26.97 -0.92 -3.58
CA LEU A 11 25.89 0.00 -4.01
C LEU A 11 26.35 1.14 -4.93
N LEU A 12 27.59 1.07 -5.45
CA LEU A 12 28.23 2.14 -6.24
C LEU A 12 28.81 1.63 -7.59
N ALA A 13 28.16 0.64 -8.21
CA ALA A 13 28.59 0.07 -9.49
C ALA A 13 27.46 -0.05 -10.53
N ALA A 14 26.57 0.96 -10.60
CA ALA A 14 25.58 1.09 -11.68
C ALA A 14 25.59 2.50 -12.30
N VAL A 15 26.79 3.05 -12.52
CA VAL A 15 27.00 4.31 -13.23
C VAL A 15 27.92 4.04 -14.42
N ARG A 16 27.37 3.98 -15.64
CA ARG A 16 27.96 4.58 -16.86
C ARG A 16 27.19 4.21 -18.14
N ARG A 17 27.02 5.27 -18.97
CA ARG A 17 26.72 5.34 -20.42
C ARG A 17 25.24 5.41 -20.81
N ILE A 18 24.81 6.61 -21.21
CA ILE A 18 24.37 6.95 -22.57
C ILE A 18 24.67 8.44 -22.78
N ALA A 19 25.42 8.77 -23.83
CA ALA A 19 25.64 10.13 -24.28
C ALA A 19 24.51 10.48 -25.26
N VAL A 20 23.81 11.60 -25.03
CA VAL A 20 22.86 12.17 -25.98
C VAL A 20 23.55 13.32 -26.70
N VAL A 21 23.73 13.18 -28.01
CA VAL A 21 24.15 14.25 -28.91
C VAL A 21 22.89 15.03 -29.30
N ILE A 22 22.82 16.31 -28.96
CA ILE A 22 21.76 17.21 -29.43
C ILE A 22 22.33 18.04 -30.58
N SER A 23 21.89 17.75 -31.79
CA SER A 23 22.05 18.64 -32.94
C SER A 23 20.78 19.46 -33.10
N ALA A 24 20.86 20.76 -32.85
CA ALA A 24 19.77 21.69 -33.09
C ALA A 24 19.76 22.12 -34.56
N SER A 25 18.68 21.81 -35.27
CA SER A 25 18.36 22.42 -36.57
C SER A 25 16.97 23.02 -36.48
N ALA A 26 16.90 24.35 -36.62
CA ALA A 26 15.66 25.10 -36.67
C ALA A 26 14.91 24.83 -37.98
N MET A 27 13.61 24.54 -37.91
CA MET A 27 12.71 24.58 -39.07
C MET A 27 11.39 25.27 -38.72
N SER A 28 11.22 26.44 -39.34
CA SER A 28 10.02 26.97 -40.01
C SER A 28 8.64 26.46 -39.56
N LEU A 29 7.85 27.39 -39.03
CA LEU A 29 6.43 27.25 -38.67
C LEU A 29 5.55 27.07 -39.92
N SER A 30 5.02 25.84 -40.11
CA SER A 30 3.75 25.61 -40.80
C SER A 30 2.62 25.56 -39.75
N PRO A 31 1.35 25.85 -40.10
CA PRO A 31 0.25 25.76 -39.14
C PRO A 31 0.05 24.30 -38.78
N CYS A 32 0.71 23.90 -37.68
CA CYS A 32 0.65 22.55 -37.15
C CYS A 32 -0.79 22.31 -36.73
N VAL A 33 -1.44 21.33 -37.34
CA VAL A 33 -2.53 20.61 -36.68
C VAL A 33 -1.94 20.19 -35.34
N VAL A 34 -2.33 20.85 -34.25
CA VAL A 34 -1.95 20.45 -32.91
C VAL A 34 -2.65 19.12 -32.69
N PHE A 35 -1.98 18.03 -33.05
CA PHE A 35 -2.36 16.71 -32.56
C PHE A 35 -2.35 16.83 -31.05
N ALA A 36 -3.49 16.55 -30.41
CA ALA A 36 -3.59 16.55 -28.96
C ALA A 36 -2.42 15.71 -28.41
N GLU A 37 -1.59 16.31 -27.55
CA GLU A 37 -0.49 15.58 -26.95
C GLU A 37 -1.05 14.38 -26.20
N LYS A 38 -0.51 13.19 -26.51
CA LYS A 38 -0.94 11.96 -25.85
C LYS A 38 -0.70 12.08 -24.35
N THR A 39 -1.62 11.53 -23.57
CA THR A 39 -1.46 11.47 -22.11
C THR A 39 -0.36 10.46 -21.75
N ASN A 40 0.55 10.86 -20.88
CA ASN A 40 1.58 9.96 -20.34
C ASN A 40 0.97 9.10 -19.22
N VAL A 41 0.95 7.79 -19.40
CA VAL A 41 0.41 6.83 -18.45
C VAL A 41 1.54 6.05 -17.78
N PHE A 42 1.71 6.25 -16.48
CA PHE A 42 2.69 5.51 -15.68
C PHE A 42 1.99 4.36 -14.96
N PHE A 43 2.37 3.12 -15.27
CA PHE A 43 1.79 1.94 -14.61
C PHE A 43 2.74 1.38 -13.55
N ILE A 44 2.25 1.19 -12.33
CA ILE A 44 3.02 0.68 -11.19
C ILE A 44 2.38 -0.62 -10.67
N HIS A 45 3.13 -1.71 -10.69
CA HIS A 45 2.67 -3.01 -10.19
C HIS A 45 2.67 -3.10 -8.66
N GLY A 46 2.00 -4.14 -8.13
CA GLY A 46 1.86 -4.43 -6.70
C GLY A 46 3.05 -5.10 -6.03
N ALA A 47 2.79 -5.75 -4.88
CA ALA A 47 3.75 -6.51 -4.10
C ALA A 47 4.04 -7.89 -4.70
N ASN A 48 5.19 -8.47 -4.33
CA ASN A 48 5.64 -9.81 -4.73
C ASN A 48 5.71 -10.00 -6.25
N VAL A 49 6.15 -8.97 -6.96
CA VAL A 49 6.32 -8.98 -8.41
C VAL A 49 7.79 -8.83 -8.74
N SER A 50 8.35 -9.86 -9.38
CA SER A 50 9.69 -9.84 -9.94
C SER A 50 9.77 -8.87 -11.12
N GLU A 51 10.98 -8.45 -11.51
CA GLU A 51 11.16 -7.60 -12.69
C GLU A 51 10.59 -8.24 -13.98
N GLN A 52 10.69 -9.57 -14.11
CA GLN A 52 10.11 -10.29 -15.24
C GLN A 52 8.58 -10.29 -15.20
N ASP A 53 7.99 -10.53 -14.02
CA ASP A 53 6.53 -10.50 -13.86
C ASP A 53 5.96 -9.09 -14.01
N ALA A 54 6.74 -8.06 -13.63
CA ALA A 54 6.40 -6.66 -13.83
C ALA A 54 6.23 -6.34 -15.31
N ARG A 55 7.13 -6.85 -16.17
CA ARG A 55 7.00 -6.72 -17.64
C ARG A 55 5.76 -7.41 -18.17
N ALA A 56 5.47 -8.62 -17.69
CA ALA A 56 4.28 -9.36 -18.10
C ALA A 56 2.99 -8.63 -17.70
N TRP A 57 2.94 -8.11 -16.46
CA TRP A 57 1.82 -7.31 -15.97
C TRP A 57 1.64 -6.03 -16.77
N ALA A 58 2.72 -5.29 -16.99
CA ALA A 58 2.71 -4.10 -17.83
C ALA A 58 2.18 -4.38 -19.25
N ALA A 59 2.56 -5.50 -19.86
CA ALA A 59 2.05 -5.89 -21.17
C ALA A 59 0.55 -6.16 -21.17
N VAL A 60 0.00 -6.77 -20.11
CA VAL A 60 -1.46 -6.98 -19.97
C VAL A 60 -2.17 -5.64 -19.83
N MET A 61 -1.66 -4.74 -18.99
CA MET A 61 -2.26 -3.42 -18.78
C MET A 61 -2.21 -2.57 -20.04
N PHE A 62 -1.06 -2.51 -20.72
CA PHE A 62 -0.90 -1.81 -21.98
C PHE A 62 -1.93 -2.31 -23.01
N LYS A 63 -2.00 -3.62 -23.23
CA LYS A 63 -2.93 -4.22 -24.21
C LYS A 63 -4.39 -3.96 -23.83
N GLY A 64 -4.76 -4.11 -22.56
CA GLY A 64 -6.13 -3.88 -22.09
C GLY A 64 -6.56 -2.42 -22.26
N LEU A 65 -5.70 -1.48 -21.89
CA LEU A 65 -5.95 -0.04 -22.09
C LEU A 65 -6.04 0.30 -23.59
N TYR A 66 -5.10 -0.20 -24.40
CA TYR A 66 -5.11 0.01 -25.85
C TYR A 66 -6.38 -0.53 -26.51
N GLN A 67 -6.79 -1.76 -26.18
CA GLN A 67 -8.03 -2.35 -26.68
C GLN A 67 -9.29 -1.61 -26.20
N ALA A 68 -9.21 -0.96 -25.03
CA ALA A 68 -10.27 -0.09 -24.51
C ALA A 68 -10.31 1.31 -25.16
N GLY A 69 -9.38 1.61 -26.09
CA GLY A 69 -9.33 2.87 -26.83
C GLY A 69 -8.41 3.93 -26.24
N ALA A 70 -7.45 3.56 -25.38
CA ALA A 70 -6.47 4.51 -24.85
C ALA A 70 -5.50 4.99 -25.96
N ASN A 71 -5.42 6.31 -26.15
CA ASN A 71 -4.39 7.04 -26.84
C ASN A 71 -3.38 7.60 -25.82
N MET A 72 -2.28 6.88 -25.60
CA MET A 72 -1.35 7.15 -24.50
C MET A 72 0.11 6.90 -24.89
N GLU A 73 1.02 7.58 -24.21
CA GLU A 73 2.41 7.15 -24.07
C GLU A 73 2.54 6.35 -22.77
N PHE A 74 2.97 5.09 -22.85
CA PHE A 74 2.89 4.14 -21.73
C PHE A 74 4.26 3.87 -21.11
N TYR A 75 4.39 4.17 -19.82
CA TYR A 75 5.61 4.06 -19.02
C TYR A 75 5.42 3.00 -17.93
N PRO A 76 5.83 1.74 -18.16
CA PRO A 76 5.79 0.73 -17.10
C PRO A 76 6.91 0.99 -16.08
N ILE A 77 6.54 1.05 -14.80
CA ILE A 77 7.45 1.22 -13.68
C ILE A 77 7.65 -0.13 -13.02
N ALA A 78 8.85 -0.69 -13.20
CA ALA A 78 9.31 -1.83 -12.42
C ALA A 78 10.02 -1.31 -11.16
N TRP A 79 9.67 -1.89 -10.01
CA TRP A 79 10.30 -1.58 -8.73
C TRP A 79 10.49 -2.85 -7.92
N GLN A 80 11.42 -2.83 -6.97
CA GLN A 80 11.75 -4.02 -6.18
C GLN A 80 10.67 -4.25 -5.12
N SER A 81 9.74 -5.14 -5.44
CA SER A 81 8.53 -5.42 -4.64
C SER A 81 8.47 -6.84 -4.10
N ASP A 82 9.51 -7.63 -4.35
CA ASP A 82 9.68 -9.04 -4.03
C ASP A 82 10.93 -9.29 -3.14
N ILE A 83 11.21 -8.36 -2.22
CA ILE A 83 12.35 -8.46 -1.31
C ILE A 83 12.10 -9.59 -0.30
N GLY A 84 12.84 -10.69 -0.48
CA GLY A 84 12.73 -11.87 0.35
C GLY A 84 11.51 -12.73 0.00
N PRO A 85 11.09 -13.63 0.90
CA PRO A 85 9.91 -14.46 0.68
C PRO A 85 8.63 -13.63 0.51
N SER A 86 7.61 -14.19 -0.14
CA SER A 86 6.35 -13.50 -0.45
C SER A 86 5.58 -12.98 0.76
N TYR A 87 5.84 -13.54 1.95
CA TYR A 87 5.25 -13.08 3.20
C TYR A 87 5.95 -11.85 3.80
N ASN A 88 7.10 -11.40 3.28
CA ASN A 88 7.81 -10.18 3.71
C ASN A 88 7.15 -8.90 3.18
N TYR A 89 5.83 -8.79 3.32
CA TYR A 89 5.05 -7.67 2.82
C TYR A 89 5.53 -6.34 3.41
N HIS A 90 5.81 -6.29 4.73
CA HIS A 90 6.18 -5.04 5.40
C HIS A 90 7.51 -4.46 4.93
N ILE A 91 8.49 -5.30 4.56
CA ILE A 91 9.78 -4.84 4.01
C ILE A 91 9.56 -4.23 2.63
N ASN A 92 8.72 -4.86 1.80
CA ASN A 92 8.35 -4.31 0.50
C ASN A 92 7.55 -3.01 0.64
N ALA A 93 6.71 -2.89 1.67
CA ALA A 93 6.00 -1.65 1.99
C ALA A 93 6.97 -0.54 2.41
N SER A 94 8.00 -0.84 3.22
CA SER A 94 9.07 0.13 3.53
C SER A 94 9.82 0.56 2.27
N ASN A 95 10.12 -0.39 1.36
CA ASN A 95 10.81 -0.08 0.11
C ASN A 95 9.98 0.79 -0.85
N ALA A 96 8.66 0.81 -0.70
CA ALA A 96 7.80 1.70 -1.50
C ALA A 96 8.12 3.19 -1.24
N PHE A 97 8.38 3.57 0.01
CA PHE A 97 8.80 4.94 0.37
C PHE A 97 10.17 5.30 -0.19
N VAL A 98 11.11 4.36 -0.21
CA VAL A 98 12.42 4.56 -0.84
C VAL A 98 12.26 4.76 -2.35
N THR A 99 11.48 3.89 -2.99
CA THR A 99 11.21 3.94 -4.44
C THR A 99 10.55 5.25 -4.86
N ALA A 100 9.62 5.77 -4.04
CA ALA A 100 8.93 7.03 -4.29
C ALA A 100 9.89 8.21 -4.53
N SER A 101 11.01 8.27 -3.80
CA SER A 101 12.03 9.31 -3.94
C SER A 101 12.68 9.37 -5.33
N PHE A 102 12.78 8.22 -5.99
CA PHE A 102 13.34 8.11 -7.34
C PHE A 102 12.28 8.29 -8.43
N LEU A 103 11.02 7.95 -8.12
CA LEU A 103 9.92 8.04 -9.07
C LEU A 103 9.53 9.50 -9.35
N ALA A 104 9.36 10.30 -8.30
CA ALA A 104 8.89 11.68 -8.41
C ALA A 104 9.69 12.55 -9.41
N PRO A 105 11.04 12.63 -9.34
CA PRO A 105 11.80 13.44 -10.30
C PRO A 105 11.70 12.90 -11.73
N ARG A 106 11.56 11.58 -11.93
CA ARG A 106 11.41 10.97 -13.25
C ARG A 106 10.07 11.33 -13.88
N VAL A 107 8.97 11.18 -13.14
CA VAL A 107 7.62 11.54 -13.60
C VAL A 107 7.53 13.04 -13.87
N ASN A 108 8.09 13.87 -12.99
CA ASN A 108 8.09 15.33 -13.17
C ASN A 108 8.88 15.79 -14.40
N SER A 109 9.91 15.04 -14.82
CA SER A 109 10.71 15.35 -16.01
C SER A 109 9.97 15.12 -17.34
N VAL A 110 8.87 14.35 -17.32
CA VAL A 110 8.05 14.10 -18.50
C VAL A 110 7.05 15.26 -18.67
N PRO A 111 7.08 15.98 -19.81
CA PRO A 111 6.17 17.08 -20.08
C PRO A 111 4.76 16.56 -20.42
N GLY A 112 3.79 17.46 -20.37
CA GLY A 112 2.39 17.17 -20.70
C GLY A 112 1.63 16.49 -19.57
N ARG A 113 0.45 15.99 -19.91
CA ARG A 113 -0.52 15.39 -18.98
C ARG A 113 -0.03 14.03 -18.47
N LYS A 114 -0.20 13.77 -17.18
CA LYS A 114 0.34 12.60 -16.47
C LYS A 114 -0.75 11.91 -15.66
N VAL A 115 -1.01 10.65 -16.00
CA VAL A 115 -1.91 9.76 -15.27
C VAL A 115 -1.10 8.61 -14.71
N VAL A 116 -1.19 8.38 -13.41
CA VAL A 116 -0.60 7.21 -12.76
C VAL A 116 -1.69 6.18 -12.53
N ILE A 117 -1.42 4.94 -12.90
CA ILE A 117 -2.27 3.78 -12.60
C ILE A 117 -1.43 2.85 -11.74
N ALA A 118 -1.84 2.64 -10.49
CA ALA A 118 -1.06 1.85 -9.53
C ALA A 118 -1.94 0.76 -8.93
N HIS A 119 -1.39 -0.45 -8.79
CA HIS A 119 -2.10 -1.60 -8.22
C HIS A 119 -1.54 -2.01 -6.86
N SER A 120 -2.41 -2.42 -5.94
CA SER A 120 -2.01 -3.01 -4.65
C SER A 120 -0.99 -2.15 -3.92
N LEU A 121 0.14 -2.71 -3.49
CA LEU A 121 1.22 -1.98 -2.83
C LEU A 121 1.90 -0.92 -3.71
N GLY A 122 1.82 -1.04 -5.04
CA GLY A 122 2.30 0.01 -5.96
C GLY A 122 1.60 1.34 -5.74
N THR A 123 0.38 1.34 -5.19
CA THR A 123 -0.31 2.58 -4.79
C THR A 123 0.44 3.33 -3.70
N MET A 124 1.18 2.64 -2.82
CA MET A 124 2.01 3.26 -1.78
C MET A 124 3.17 4.03 -2.41
N VAL A 125 3.79 3.48 -3.46
CA VAL A 125 4.87 4.16 -4.21
C VAL A 125 4.35 5.47 -4.80
N ALA A 126 3.19 5.43 -5.46
CA ALA A 126 2.59 6.63 -6.06
C ALA A 126 2.17 7.65 -5.00
N ALA A 127 1.51 7.20 -3.93
CA ALA A 127 1.01 8.06 -2.87
C ALA A 127 2.17 8.77 -2.14
N ALA A 128 3.22 8.02 -1.77
CA ALA A 128 4.42 8.59 -1.17
C ALA A 128 5.17 9.54 -2.13
N ALA A 129 5.23 9.22 -3.43
CA ALA A 129 5.88 10.10 -4.41
C ALA A 129 5.16 11.45 -4.53
N ILE A 130 3.83 11.46 -4.52
CA ILE A 130 3.02 12.68 -4.52
C ILE A 130 3.21 13.43 -3.18
N GLN A 131 2.97 12.74 -2.07
CA GLN A 131 2.91 13.35 -0.74
C GLN A 131 4.25 13.88 -0.25
N ASP A 132 5.33 13.12 -0.44
CA ASP A 132 6.63 13.38 0.22
C ASP A 132 7.67 13.99 -0.71
N TYR A 133 7.49 13.82 -2.02
CA TYR A 133 8.47 14.20 -3.04
C TYR A 133 7.89 15.11 -4.14
N GLY A 134 6.64 15.54 -3.99
CA GLY A 134 6.02 16.52 -4.89
C GLY A 134 5.86 16.02 -6.32
N MET A 135 5.60 14.72 -6.52
CA MET A 135 5.25 14.19 -7.83
C MET A 135 3.97 14.85 -8.33
N GLN A 136 4.04 15.50 -9.49
CA GLN A 136 2.93 16.23 -10.12
C GLN A 136 2.22 15.32 -11.12
N VAL A 137 0.94 15.05 -10.88
CA VAL A 137 0.10 14.22 -11.74
C VAL A 137 -1.29 14.84 -11.86
N ASP A 138 -1.94 14.62 -12.99
CA ASP A 138 -3.33 15.02 -13.21
C ASP A 138 -4.31 14.04 -12.57
N LYS A 139 -3.90 12.77 -12.46
CA LYS A 139 -4.73 11.73 -11.86
C LYS A 139 -3.89 10.56 -11.32
N LEU A 140 -4.32 10.02 -10.20
CA LEU A 140 -3.89 8.73 -9.67
C LEU A 140 -5.09 7.77 -9.64
N ILE A 141 -5.04 6.70 -10.43
CA ILE A 141 -6.02 5.61 -10.42
C ILE A 141 -5.44 4.50 -9.55
N MET A 142 -6.08 4.25 -8.42
CA MET A 142 -5.66 3.26 -7.43
C MET A 142 -6.49 1.99 -7.61
N LEU A 143 -5.85 0.89 -8.01
CA LEU A 143 -6.48 -0.40 -8.26
C LEU A 143 -6.24 -1.32 -7.06
N ASN A 144 -7.30 -1.69 -6.32
CA ASN A 144 -7.24 -2.55 -5.15
C ASN A 144 -6.09 -2.16 -4.19
N SER A 145 -6.08 -0.90 -3.74
CA SER A 145 -4.97 -0.34 -2.94
C SER A 145 -4.78 -1.07 -1.61
N ALA A 146 -3.54 -1.50 -1.34
CA ALA A 146 -3.14 -2.19 -0.10
C ALA A 146 -2.71 -1.21 1.02
N ILE A 147 -3.21 0.03 1.00
CA ILE A 147 -2.95 1.07 2.01
C ILE A 147 -4.15 1.14 2.95
N PRO A 148 -3.97 1.32 4.28
CA PRO A 148 -5.07 1.62 5.21
C PRO A 148 -5.90 2.82 4.74
N SER A 149 -7.23 2.72 4.76
CA SER A 149 -8.10 3.80 4.28
C SER A 149 -8.00 5.08 5.13
N GLU A 150 -7.63 4.97 6.40
CA GLU A 150 -7.32 6.12 7.27
C GLU A 150 -6.18 6.99 6.77
N ALA A 151 -5.34 6.48 5.86
CA ALA A 151 -4.30 7.27 5.20
C ALA A 151 -4.84 8.37 4.29
N PHE A 152 -6.05 8.19 3.78
CA PHE A 152 -6.73 9.14 2.91
C PHE A 152 -7.88 9.84 3.64
N ASP A 153 -8.57 9.14 4.53
CA ASP A 153 -9.68 9.67 5.31
C ASP A 153 -9.55 9.28 6.80
N PRO A 154 -8.99 10.18 7.64
CA PRO A 154 -8.84 9.92 9.07
C PRO A 154 -10.15 9.59 9.81
N SER A 155 -11.33 9.89 9.24
CA SER A 155 -12.62 9.58 9.87
C SER A 155 -12.98 8.09 9.82
N LEU A 156 -12.27 7.29 9.02
CA LEU A 156 -12.49 5.85 8.87
C LEU A 156 -11.80 4.99 9.94
N VAL A 157 -11.06 5.61 10.84
CA VAL A 157 -10.44 4.94 11.98
C VAL A 157 -11.52 4.40 12.93
N ASP A 158 -11.41 3.13 13.29
CA ASP A 158 -12.18 2.54 14.39
C ASP A 158 -11.25 2.21 15.56
N GLU A 159 -11.32 3.00 16.62
CA GLU A 159 -10.53 2.79 17.85
C GLU A 159 -11.26 1.95 18.90
N SER A 160 -12.33 1.25 18.49
CA SER A 160 -13.06 0.35 19.38
C SER A 160 -12.32 -0.98 19.55
N PRO A 161 -12.39 -1.60 20.74
CA PRO A 161 -11.86 -2.95 20.94
C PRO A 161 -12.51 -4.03 20.06
N ASN A 162 -13.66 -3.73 19.43
CA ASN A 162 -14.36 -4.64 18.54
C ASN A 162 -13.88 -4.56 17.09
N ASN A 163 -13.02 -3.59 16.76
CA ASN A 163 -12.39 -3.49 15.45
C ASN A 163 -11.61 -4.78 15.15
N LYS A 164 -11.89 -5.40 14.00
CA LYS A 164 -11.25 -6.66 13.57
C LYS A 164 -9.72 -6.56 13.43
N LEU A 165 -9.20 -5.34 13.29
CA LEU A 165 -7.77 -5.05 13.19
C LEU A 165 -7.07 -4.91 14.55
N VAL A 166 -7.83 -4.92 15.65
CA VAL A 166 -7.29 -5.03 17.01
C VAL A 166 -7.04 -6.50 17.31
N HIS A 167 -5.87 -6.82 17.85
CA HIS A 167 -5.54 -8.19 18.22
C HIS A 167 -6.30 -8.61 19.49
N ASN A 168 -6.78 -9.86 19.55
CA ASN A 168 -7.56 -10.44 20.67
C ASN A 168 -6.93 -10.14 22.04
N ASP A 169 -5.62 -10.32 22.19
CA ASP A 169 -4.91 -10.01 23.45
C ASP A 169 -4.98 -8.54 23.90
N TRP A 170 -5.36 -7.61 23.02
CA TRP A 170 -5.42 -6.17 23.27
C TRP A 170 -6.83 -5.63 23.51
N ILE A 171 -7.88 -6.44 23.30
CA ILE A 171 -9.28 -5.99 23.42
C ILE A 171 -9.64 -5.53 24.83
N SER A 172 -8.94 -6.04 25.86
CA SER A 172 -9.14 -5.63 27.25
C SER A 172 -8.29 -4.43 27.66
N TYR A 173 -7.39 -3.94 26.80
CA TYR A 173 -6.51 -2.81 27.07
C TYR A 173 -7.12 -1.53 26.49
N THR A 174 -7.03 -0.42 27.23
CA THR A 174 -7.41 0.91 26.77
C THR A 174 -6.70 1.29 25.48
N ASN A 175 -7.41 1.93 24.56
CA ASN A 175 -6.85 2.30 23.27
C ASN A 175 -5.74 3.37 23.35
N SER A 176 -5.60 4.04 24.49
CA SER A 176 -4.54 5.02 24.74
C SER A 176 -3.14 4.41 24.81
N CYS A 177 -3.03 3.10 25.06
CA CYS A 177 -1.73 2.41 25.11
C CYS A 177 -1.42 1.59 23.84
N TRP A 178 -2.32 1.57 22.86
CA TRP A 178 -2.11 0.85 21.60
C TRP A 178 -1.04 1.54 20.76
N THR A 179 -0.17 0.75 20.12
CA THR A 179 0.88 1.25 19.22
C THR A 179 0.32 2.14 18.10
N ALA A 180 -0.84 1.77 17.55
CA ALA A 180 -1.52 2.56 16.50
C ALA A 180 -1.92 3.98 16.96
N ASN A 181 -2.08 4.18 18.26
CA ASN A 181 -2.49 5.44 18.87
C ASN A 181 -1.36 6.20 19.56
N TRP A 182 -0.17 5.59 19.63
CA TRP A 182 0.95 6.12 20.38
C TRP A 182 1.41 7.50 19.89
N HIS A 183 1.24 7.78 18.59
CA HIS A 183 1.51 9.09 18.01
C HIS A 183 0.77 10.25 18.69
N LYS A 184 -0.42 9.99 19.26
CA LYS A 184 -1.26 11.01 19.92
C LYS A 184 -0.64 11.57 21.20
N LEU A 185 0.35 10.89 21.76
CA LEU A 185 1.06 11.32 22.97
C LEU A 185 2.11 12.40 22.68
N PHE A 186 2.30 12.76 21.41
CA PHE A 186 3.34 13.67 20.96
C PHE A 186 2.77 14.78 20.09
N ASN A 187 3.39 15.95 20.16
CA ASN A 187 3.08 17.09 19.29
C ASN A 187 4.26 17.37 18.36
N ALA A 188 4.01 18.01 17.23
CA ALA A 188 5.07 18.56 16.40
C ALA A 188 5.96 19.51 17.24
N PRO A 189 7.30 19.52 17.03
CA PRO A 189 8.04 18.87 15.94
C PRO A 189 8.50 17.42 16.22
N ASP A 190 8.02 16.77 17.28
CA ASP A 190 8.43 15.40 17.63
C ASP A 190 8.13 14.41 16.50
N ALA A 191 9.14 13.66 16.05
CA ALA A 191 9.00 12.70 14.96
C ALA A 191 7.98 11.60 15.25
N ARG A 192 7.77 11.25 16.53
CA ARG A 192 6.83 10.20 16.96
C ARG A 192 5.37 10.60 16.72
N SER A 193 5.08 11.90 16.67
CA SER A 193 3.74 12.40 16.30
C SER A 193 3.32 12.02 14.87
N ARG A 194 4.27 11.62 14.02
CA ARG A 194 4.03 11.17 12.64
C ARG A 194 3.90 9.66 12.48
N LEU A 195 4.03 8.88 13.57
CA LEU A 195 3.90 7.41 13.55
C LEU A 195 2.43 6.98 13.48
N THR A 196 1.75 7.41 12.43
CA THR A 196 0.32 7.19 12.22
C THR A 196 0.00 7.09 10.74
N TRP A 197 -0.93 6.20 10.40
CA TRP A 197 -1.48 6.17 9.06
C TRP A 197 -2.46 7.32 8.86
N ARG A 198 -3.08 7.87 9.91
CA ARG A 198 -4.14 8.88 9.81
C ARG A 198 -3.72 10.09 8.99
N GLY A 199 -4.34 10.27 7.83
CA GLY A 199 -4.09 11.39 6.92
C GLY A 199 -2.69 11.40 6.30
N ARG A 200 -1.96 10.28 6.35
CA ARG A 200 -0.58 10.18 5.84
C ARG A 200 -0.45 10.59 4.38
N PHE A 201 -1.52 10.44 3.59
CA PHE A 201 -1.60 10.73 2.16
C PHE A 201 -2.68 11.77 1.81
N ALA A 202 -2.94 12.73 2.70
CA ALA A 202 -3.93 13.78 2.47
C ALA A 202 -3.71 14.57 1.17
N ALA A 203 -2.46 14.79 0.73
CA ALA A 203 -2.15 15.50 -0.51
C ALA A 203 -2.50 14.71 -1.78
N VAL A 204 -2.75 13.40 -1.65
CA VAL A 204 -3.09 12.50 -2.76
C VAL A 204 -4.59 12.54 -3.07
N VAL A 205 -5.41 12.83 -2.05
CA VAL A 205 -6.88 12.80 -2.12
C VAL A 205 -7.45 13.59 -3.31
N PRO A 206 -7.01 14.83 -3.61
CA PRO A 206 -7.60 15.64 -4.68
C PRO A 206 -7.43 15.07 -6.10
N VAL A 207 -6.43 14.21 -6.31
CA VAL A 207 -6.11 13.65 -7.65
C VAL A 207 -6.42 12.16 -7.76
N ALA A 208 -6.85 11.52 -6.66
CA ALA A 208 -7.03 10.09 -6.58
C ALA A 208 -8.43 9.63 -6.97
N VAL A 209 -8.51 8.45 -7.58
CA VAL A 209 -9.75 7.70 -7.78
C VAL A 209 -9.51 6.27 -7.30
N ASN A 210 -10.34 5.81 -6.38
CA ASN A 210 -10.24 4.48 -5.79
C ASN A 210 -11.07 3.47 -6.60
N PHE A 211 -10.40 2.64 -7.38
CA PHE A 211 -11.00 1.42 -7.93
C PHE A 211 -10.76 0.30 -6.93
N TYR A 212 -11.78 0.01 -6.15
CA TYR A 212 -11.76 -1.04 -5.14
C TYR A 212 -12.52 -2.25 -5.64
N SER A 213 -12.42 -3.38 -4.95
CA SER A 213 -13.28 -4.53 -5.21
C SER A 213 -13.84 -5.03 -3.90
N SER A 214 -15.17 -5.04 -3.75
CA SER A 214 -15.82 -5.70 -2.61
C SER A 214 -15.57 -7.22 -2.59
N GLY A 215 -15.20 -7.77 -3.76
CA GLY A 215 -14.87 -9.17 -3.99
C GLY A 215 -13.42 -9.53 -3.73
N ASP A 216 -12.54 -8.57 -3.42
CA ASP A 216 -11.12 -8.80 -3.15
C ASP A 216 -10.92 -9.72 -1.94
N GLU A 217 -10.26 -10.84 -2.15
CA GLU A 217 -9.93 -11.89 -1.20
C GLU A 217 -8.67 -11.56 -0.39
N VAL A 218 -7.69 -10.86 -0.98
CA VAL A 218 -6.42 -10.51 -0.34
C VAL A 218 -6.62 -9.41 0.70
N LEU A 219 -7.45 -8.43 0.35
CA LEU A 219 -7.80 -7.27 1.17
C LEU A 219 -9.04 -7.49 2.04
N GLU A 220 -9.66 -8.67 1.94
CA GLU A 220 -10.81 -9.05 2.76
C GLU A 220 -10.43 -9.04 4.25
N LEU A 221 -11.35 -8.57 5.10
CA LEU A 221 -11.27 -8.79 6.55
C LEU A 221 -12.07 -10.05 6.91
N TYR A 222 -11.56 -10.81 7.87
CA TYR A 222 -12.17 -12.06 8.31
C TYR A 222 -13.43 -11.76 9.15
N ALA A 223 -14.56 -12.36 8.79
CA ALA A 223 -15.85 -12.04 9.41
C ALA A 223 -16.23 -12.99 10.55
N ASP A 224 -15.86 -14.27 10.45
CA ASP A 224 -16.44 -15.35 11.28
C ASP A 224 -16.00 -15.31 12.75
N ALA A 225 -14.87 -14.66 13.07
CA ALA A 225 -14.41 -14.39 14.43
C ALA A 225 -13.82 -12.98 14.52
N HIS A 226 -13.40 -12.53 15.72
CA HIS A 226 -12.75 -11.22 15.90
C HIS A 226 -11.45 -11.12 15.09
N ASN A 227 -10.61 -12.16 15.16
CA ASN A 227 -9.38 -12.26 14.38
C ASN A 227 -9.32 -13.61 13.64
N PRO A 228 -8.68 -13.68 12.44
CA PRO A 228 -8.42 -14.94 11.76
C PRO A 228 -7.37 -15.77 12.52
N GLU A 229 -7.60 -17.07 12.58
CA GLU A 229 -6.58 -18.06 12.90
C GLU A 229 -5.52 -18.14 11.78
N TRP A 230 -4.36 -18.70 12.12
CA TRP A 230 -3.25 -18.80 11.17
C TRP A 230 -3.57 -19.55 9.89
N TYR A 231 -4.50 -20.50 9.94
CA TYR A 231 -4.90 -21.33 8.81
C TYR A 231 -6.06 -20.77 7.99
N ASN A 232 -6.70 -19.69 8.45
CA ASN A 232 -7.79 -19.09 7.68
C ASN A 232 -7.25 -18.49 6.37
N GLY A 233 -7.92 -18.85 5.28
CA GLY A 233 -7.57 -18.41 3.93
C GLY A 233 -6.62 -19.33 3.16
N PHE A 234 -6.19 -20.48 3.70
CA PHE A 234 -5.42 -21.48 2.92
C PHE A 234 -6.24 -22.17 1.82
N SER A 235 -7.56 -22.27 2.00
CA SER A 235 -8.49 -22.77 1.00
C SER A 235 -9.66 -21.78 0.88
N PRO A 236 -10.13 -21.44 -0.33
CA PRO A 236 -9.89 -22.10 -1.62
C PRO A 236 -8.98 -21.32 -2.59
N SER A 237 -8.15 -20.37 -2.12
CA SER A 237 -7.45 -19.39 -2.98
C SER A 237 -6.45 -19.96 -3.99
N GLY A 238 -6.22 -21.27 -4.06
CA GLY A 238 -5.32 -21.93 -5.02
C GLY A 238 -3.83 -21.71 -4.72
N ASN A 239 -3.47 -20.53 -4.22
CA ASN A 239 -2.18 -20.20 -3.64
C ASN A 239 -2.30 -20.14 -2.11
N TRP A 240 -1.27 -20.64 -1.43
CA TRP A 240 -1.22 -20.80 0.02
C TRP A 240 -1.47 -19.47 0.75
N GLY A 241 -2.69 -19.25 1.25
CA GLY A 241 -2.98 -18.24 2.28
C GLY A 241 -3.20 -16.82 1.78
N GLU A 242 -3.44 -16.61 0.49
CA GLU A 242 -3.70 -15.29 -0.11
C GLU A 242 -4.95 -14.61 0.44
N ARG A 243 -6.01 -15.38 0.74
CA ARG A 243 -7.21 -14.81 1.34
C ARG A 243 -6.93 -14.30 2.76
N TYR A 244 -7.39 -13.09 3.05
CA TYR A 244 -7.13 -12.34 4.29
C TYR A 244 -5.65 -12.02 4.52
N ALA A 245 -4.79 -12.10 3.50
CA ALA A 245 -3.36 -11.88 3.68
C ALA A 245 -3.07 -10.51 4.27
N TRP A 246 -3.70 -9.44 3.76
CA TRP A 246 -3.49 -8.09 4.30
C TRP A 246 -3.93 -7.96 5.75
N HIS A 247 -5.10 -8.53 6.09
CA HIS A 247 -5.60 -8.54 7.46
C HIS A 247 -4.63 -9.21 8.43
N LYS A 248 -4.09 -10.38 8.06
CA LYS A 248 -3.10 -11.10 8.87
C LYS A 248 -1.80 -10.29 9.06
N GLN A 249 -1.34 -9.61 8.01
CA GLN A 249 -0.11 -8.80 8.07
C GLN A 249 -0.27 -7.63 9.06
N GLU A 250 -1.41 -6.95 9.07
CA GLU A 250 -1.67 -5.87 10.04
C GLU A 250 -1.87 -6.40 11.47
N LEU A 251 -2.57 -7.52 11.61
CA LEU A 251 -2.89 -8.12 12.91
C LEU A 251 -1.66 -8.70 13.64
N TRP A 252 -0.66 -9.18 12.89
CA TRP A 252 0.50 -9.85 13.47
C TRP A 252 1.77 -8.98 13.52
N LYS A 253 1.64 -7.66 13.35
CA LYS A 253 2.74 -6.73 13.63
C LYS A 253 3.20 -6.85 15.09
N GLY A 254 4.50 -6.96 15.29
CA GLY A 254 5.14 -7.16 16.59
C GLY A 254 4.96 -8.51 17.25
N ARG A 255 4.51 -9.51 16.50
CA ARG A 255 4.25 -10.85 17.02
C ARG A 255 5.02 -11.94 16.27
N LYS A 256 6.28 -11.65 15.94
CA LYS A 256 7.17 -12.63 15.30
C LYS A 256 7.27 -13.89 16.15
N SER A 257 6.94 -15.03 15.55
CA SER A 257 6.99 -16.35 16.17
C SER A 257 7.52 -17.39 15.18
N LEU A 258 7.47 -18.68 15.55
CA LEU A 258 7.75 -19.79 14.63
C LEU A 258 6.84 -19.77 13.38
N LEU A 259 5.74 -19.02 13.41
CA LEU A 259 4.84 -18.81 12.28
C LEU A 259 5.23 -17.57 11.43
N GLY A 260 6.51 -17.20 11.39
CA GLY A 260 7.00 -16.02 10.66
C GLY A 260 6.64 -15.99 9.16
N PHE A 261 6.35 -17.16 8.56
CA PHE A 261 5.86 -17.30 7.19
C PHE A 261 4.46 -16.70 6.96
N MET A 262 3.77 -16.26 8.00
CA MET A 262 2.48 -15.56 7.91
C MET A 262 2.61 -14.05 7.70
N GLY A 263 3.84 -13.53 7.60
CA GLY A 263 4.08 -12.10 7.48
C GLY A 263 3.99 -11.37 8.81
N THR A 264 4.51 -12.00 9.85
CA THR A 264 4.69 -11.34 11.15
C THR A 264 5.93 -10.45 11.10
N THR A 265 5.98 -9.45 11.96
CA THR A 265 7.18 -8.64 12.17
C THR A 265 7.56 -8.62 13.65
N GLU A 266 8.85 -8.44 13.93
CA GLU A 266 9.36 -8.22 15.30
C GLU A 266 9.35 -6.74 15.70
N TRP A 267 9.06 -5.84 14.76
CA TRP A 267 8.90 -4.41 15.04
C TRP A 267 7.71 -4.20 15.97
N SER A 268 7.44 -2.97 16.37
CA SER A 268 6.34 -2.68 17.28
C SER A 268 4.99 -3.14 16.71
N GLY A 269 3.91 -3.00 17.48
CA GLY A 269 2.57 -3.37 17.00
C GLY A 269 1.75 -3.97 18.12
N TRP A 270 1.29 -5.19 17.94
CA TRP A 270 0.48 -5.92 18.91
C TRP A 270 1.30 -6.85 19.81
N GLY A 271 2.63 -6.77 19.77
CA GLY A 271 3.51 -7.44 20.73
C GLY A 271 3.60 -6.68 22.04
N PHE A 272 3.47 -7.38 23.17
CA PHE A 272 3.64 -6.77 24.49
C PHE A 272 5.12 -6.60 24.84
N LYS A 273 5.41 -5.54 25.60
CA LYS A 273 6.70 -5.42 26.28
C LYS A 273 6.78 -6.46 27.39
N GLU A 274 7.84 -7.24 27.38
CA GLU A 274 8.06 -8.34 28.33
C GLU A 274 9.30 -8.09 29.18
N ASN A 275 9.32 -8.64 30.39
CA ASN A 275 10.50 -8.65 31.25
C ASN A 275 11.47 -9.78 30.86
N VAL A 276 12.57 -9.91 31.59
CA VAL A 276 13.61 -10.94 31.32
C VAL A 276 13.12 -12.39 31.43
N LEU A 277 11.95 -12.61 32.03
CA LEU A 277 11.30 -13.92 32.15
C LEU A 277 10.26 -14.16 31.05
N GLY A 278 10.09 -13.23 30.10
CA GLY A 278 9.07 -13.31 29.05
C GLY A 278 7.65 -13.03 29.56
N LEU A 279 7.49 -12.41 30.74
CA LEU A 279 6.18 -12.03 31.26
C LEU A 279 5.86 -10.59 30.87
N LYS A 280 4.60 -10.34 30.50
CA LYS A 280 4.11 -8.98 30.20
C LYS A 280 4.40 -8.05 31.37
N ILE A 281 4.96 -6.88 31.09
CA ILE A 281 5.22 -5.85 32.11
C ILE A 281 3.93 -5.23 32.61
N TRP A 282 2.93 -5.11 31.73
CA TRP A 282 1.64 -4.49 32.00
C TRP A 282 0.51 -5.51 31.85
N SER A 283 -0.26 -5.71 32.91
CA SER A 283 -1.59 -6.30 32.82
C SER A 283 -2.59 -5.30 32.23
N ALA A 284 -3.75 -5.80 31.80
CA ALA A 284 -4.83 -4.95 31.32
C ALA A 284 -5.36 -4.04 32.44
N ASP A 285 -5.52 -4.56 33.65
CA ASP A 285 -6.02 -3.80 34.81
C ASP A 285 -5.07 -2.65 35.17
N GLU A 286 -3.76 -2.90 35.20
CA GLU A 286 -2.75 -1.85 35.45
C GLU A 286 -2.77 -0.77 34.37
N ALA A 287 -2.77 -1.17 33.09
CA ALA A 287 -2.80 -0.22 31.98
C ALA A 287 -4.11 0.60 31.96
N ASN A 288 -5.24 -0.01 32.30
CA ASN A 288 -6.54 0.67 32.35
C ASN A 288 -6.69 1.58 33.57
N ALA A 289 -5.92 1.35 34.64
CA ALA A 289 -5.90 2.21 35.82
C ALA A 289 -5.08 3.49 35.63
N VAL A 290 -4.27 3.59 34.57
CA VAL A 290 -3.50 4.79 34.23
C VAL A 290 -4.44 5.92 33.85
N THR A 291 -4.43 7.00 34.63
CA THR A 291 -5.29 8.17 34.43
C THR A 291 -4.69 9.20 33.48
N ASP A 292 -3.36 9.32 33.43
CA ASP A 292 -2.64 10.18 32.48
C ASP A 292 -1.95 9.32 31.41
N ALA A 293 -2.51 9.34 30.20
CA ALA A 293 -1.98 8.58 29.07
C ALA A 293 -0.54 8.99 28.66
N SER A 294 -0.05 10.16 29.12
CA SER A 294 1.33 10.58 28.86
C SER A 294 2.37 9.62 29.44
N GLU A 295 2.01 8.82 30.44
CA GLU A 295 2.87 7.76 31.00
C GLU A 295 3.31 6.74 29.93
N PHE A 296 2.43 6.44 28.97
CA PHE A 296 2.75 5.50 27.88
C PHE A 296 3.75 6.06 26.86
N ALA A 297 4.08 7.36 26.91
CA ALA A 297 5.08 7.96 26.03
C ALA A 297 6.51 7.46 26.32
N THR A 298 6.78 7.05 27.56
CA THR A 298 8.08 6.52 28.02
C THR A 298 7.98 5.10 28.57
N ASN A 299 6.82 4.70 29.10
CA ASN A 299 6.56 3.37 29.62
C ASN A 299 5.54 2.62 28.76
N THR A 300 5.94 2.25 27.54
CA THR A 300 5.05 1.60 26.57
C THR A 300 4.55 0.23 27.06
N VAL A 301 3.28 -0.07 26.77
CA VAL A 301 2.68 -1.41 26.96
C VAL A 301 3.14 -2.35 25.85
N PHE A 302 3.24 -1.83 24.62
CA PHE A 302 3.78 -2.57 23.48
C PHE A 302 5.30 -2.64 23.54
N ASN A 303 5.89 -3.64 22.88
CA ASN A 303 7.34 -3.77 22.74
C ASN A 303 7.90 -2.71 21.77
N PRO A 304 8.71 -1.73 22.23
CA PRO A 304 9.23 -0.66 21.38
C PRO A 304 10.44 -1.15 20.58
N TYR A 305 10.19 -2.01 19.59
CA TYR A 305 11.24 -2.54 18.72
C TYR A 305 11.07 -2.08 17.25
N PRO A 306 12.17 -1.81 16.53
CA PRO A 306 13.48 -1.48 17.11
C PRO A 306 13.37 -0.22 17.99
N ILE A 307 14.30 -0.05 18.92
CA ILE A 307 14.28 1.05 19.90
C ILE A 307 14.24 2.44 19.25
N SER A 308 14.63 2.54 17.98
CA SER A 308 14.51 3.79 17.21
C SER A 308 13.08 4.30 17.08
N ILE A 309 12.04 3.50 17.35
CA ILE A 309 10.66 4.00 17.41
C ILE A 309 10.49 5.10 18.47
N THR A 310 11.32 5.10 19.51
CA THR A 310 11.29 6.11 20.57
C THR A 310 12.11 7.36 20.27
N ASN A 311 12.71 7.46 19.09
CA ASN A 311 13.53 8.60 18.71
C ASN A 311 12.66 9.80 18.29
N SER A 312 12.68 10.87 19.09
CA SER A 312 11.92 12.11 18.83
C SER A 312 12.44 12.93 17.65
N VAL A 313 13.63 12.65 17.14
CA VAL A 313 14.23 13.31 15.97
C VAL A 313 14.48 12.34 14.81
N ALA A 314 13.72 11.23 14.77
CA ALA A 314 13.80 10.25 13.70
C ALA A 314 13.61 10.89 12.32
N THR A 315 14.42 10.44 11.36
CA THR A 315 14.31 10.80 9.96
C THR A 315 13.01 10.28 9.36
N ARG A 316 12.59 10.84 8.21
CA ARG A 316 11.41 10.36 7.49
C ARG A 316 11.51 8.86 7.15
N LEU A 317 12.67 8.40 6.67
CA LEU A 317 12.88 6.99 6.32
C LEU A 317 12.72 6.06 7.53
N GLU A 318 13.17 6.49 8.71
CA GLU A 318 12.96 5.75 9.94
C GLU A 318 11.47 5.72 10.32
N THR A 319 10.78 6.87 10.30
CA THR A 319 9.35 6.90 10.62
C THR A 319 8.50 6.12 9.62
N ASP A 320 8.83 6.16 8.33
CA ASP A 320 8.14 5.40 7.28
C ASP A 320 8.37 3.88 7.47
N SER A 321 9.58 3.47 7.84
CA SER A 321 9.88 2.06 8.14
C SER A 321 9.13 1.55 9.37
N HIS A 322 8.97 2.39 10.39
CA HIS A 322 8.15 2.09 11.57
C HIS A 322 6.67 2.02 11.21
N LEU A 323 6.19 2.93 10.37
CA LEU A 323 4.80 2.97 9.94
C LEU A 323 4.37 1.66 9.24
N THR A 324 5.21 1.13 8.35
CA THR A 324 4.91 -0.09 7.58
C THR A 324 5.08 -1.38 8.38
N GLN A 325 6.09 -1.46 9.24
CA GLN A 325 6.45 -2.70 9.95
C GLN A 325 5.93 -2.76 11.38
N GLY A 326 5.68 -1.60 12.00
CA GLY A 326 5.49 -1.46 13.43
C GLY A 326 4.18 -0.79 13.87
N ILE A 327 3.52 -0.04 12.98
CA ILE A 327 2.25 0.66 13.29
C ILE A 327 1.09 -0.07 12.61
N PRO A 328 0.21 -0.74 13.36
CA PRO A 328 -1.00 -1.37 12.82
C PRO A 328 -2.00 -0.33 12.31
N ALA A 329 -2.71 -0.68 11.25
CA ALA A 329 -3.88 0.05 10.78
C ALA A 329 -5.08 -0.12 11.73
N LEU A 330 -5.95 0.89 11.80
CA LEU A 330 -7.24 0.82 12.50
C LEU A 330 -8.45 0.99 11.57
N SER A 331 -8.23 0.87 10.26
CA SER A 331 -9.25 0.97 9.23
C SER A 331 -9.02 -0.08 8.14
N SER A 332 -10.10 -0.43 7.42
CA SER A 332 -10.04 -1.39 6.31
C SER A 332 -9.07 -0.89 5.22
N PRO A 333 -8.49 -1.80 4.40
CA PRO A 333 -7.66 -1.39 3.28
C PRO A 333 -8.48 -0.61 2.25
N THR A 334 -7.85 0.37 1.62
CA THR A 334 -8.44 1.27 0.62
C THR A 334 -9.08 0.48 -0.53
N GLY A 335 -8.46 -0.61 -0.97
CA GLY A 335 -8.97 -1.51 -2.02
C GLY A 335 -10.19 -2.36 -1.64
N ARG A 336 -10.71 -2.26 -0.42
CA ARG A 336 -12.02 -2.82 0.01
C ARG A 336 -12.99 -1.75 0.53
N THR A 337 -12.62 -0.48 0.44
CA THR A 337 -13.32 0.62 1.11
C THR A 337 -13.97 1.55 0.09
N LYS A 338 -15.28 1.76 0.24
CA LYS A 338 -15.98 2.85 -0.44
C LYS A 338 -15.80 4.13 0.38
N PHE A 339 -15.15 5.13 -0.19
CA PHE A 339 -15.09 6.46 0.41
C PHE A 339 -16.39 7.20 0.18
N ARG A 340 -16.63 8.23 0.99
CA ARG A 340 -17.66 9.21 0.68
C ARG A 340 -17.30 9.95 -0.61
N ASP A 341 -18.31 10.27 -1.41
CA ASP A 341 -18.11 10.87 -2.73
C ASP A 341 -17.46 12.26 -2.66
N ASP A 342 -17.59 12.98 -1.53
CA ASP A 342 -16.95 14.26 -1.28
C ASP A 342 -15.47 14.15 -0.85
N VAL A 343 -15.01 12.95 -0.49
CA VAL A 343 -13.62 12.68 -0.12
C VAL A 343 -12.86 12.14 -1.33
N MET A 344 -13.31 11.01 -1.87
CA MET A 344 -12.63 10.35 -2.99
C MET A 344 -13.63 9.53 -3.79
N VAL A 345 -13.62 9.71 -5.12
CA VAL A 345 -14.45 8.91 -6.01
C VAL A 345 -14.06 7.44 -5.88
N SER A 346 -15.03 6.58 -5.59
CA SER A 346 -14.84 5.14 -5.39
C SER A 346 -15.68 4.34 -6.39
N ILE A 347 -15.04 3.41 -7.10
CA ILE A 347 -15.64 2.54 -8.12
C ILE A 347 -15.41 1.09 -7.71
N ASP A 348 -16.50 0.34 -7.50
CA ASP A 348 -16.42 -1.08 -7.14
C ASP A 348 -16.31 -1.96 -8.38
N MET A 349 -15.14 -2.54 -8.63
CA MET A 349 -14.90 -3.44 -9.76
C MET A 349 -15.64 -4.79 -9.61
N ASN A 350 -16.14 -5.12 -8.42
CA ASN A 350 -16.96 -6.31 -8.19
C ASN A 350 -18.43 -6.13 -8.59
N ASP A 351 -18.84 -4.92 -8.98
CA ASP A 351 -20.16 -4.69 -9.57
C ASP A 351 -20.30 -5.46 -10.89
N ARG A 352 -21.47 -6.05 -11.15
CA ARG A 352 -21.77 -6.80 -12.37
C ARG A 352 -21.61 -5.96 -13.64
N LEU A 353 -21.78 -4.64 -13.54
CA LEU A 353 -21.51 -3.70 -14.64
C LEU A 353 -20.05 -3.79 -15.13
N TYR A 354 -19.13 -4.22 -14.27
CA TYR A 354 -17.72 -4.33 -14.57
C TYR A 354 -17.25 -5.75 -14.94
N MET A 355 -18.16 -6.72 -14.93
CA MET A 355 -17.89 -8.14 -15.15
C MET A 355 -18.65 -8.64 -16.38
N ALA A 356 -18.01 -8.59 -17.55
CA ALA A 356 -18.67 -8.92 -18.81
C ALA A 356 -18.79 -10.43 -19.08
N ASN A 357 -19.64 -10.77 -20.06
CA ASN A 357 -19.68 -12.04 -20.77
C ASN A 357 -19.68 -13.31 -19.91
N THR A 358 -20.47 -13.30 -18.82
CA THR A 358 -20.52 -14.39 -17.83
C THR A 358 -19.15 -14.65 -17.21
N TRP A 359 -18.93 -14.07 -16.04
CA TRP A 359 -17.64 -14.15 -15.34
C TRP A 359 -17.05 -15.56 -15.32
N PRO A 360 -15.77 -15.75 -15.69
CA PRO A 360 -15.24 -17.07 -16.03
C PRO A 360 -14.97 -17.96 -14.82
N ARG A 361 -15.03 -17.42 -13.60
CA ARG A 361 -14.85 -18.23 -12.38
C ARG A 361 -16.19 -18.82 -11.94
N PRO A 362 -16.32 -20.17 -11.87
CA PRO A 362 -17.54 -20.84 -11.43
C PRO A 362 -17.98 -20.36 -10.05
N ILE A 363 -19.30 -20.31 -9.81
CA ILE A 363 -19.85 -20.01 -8.49
C ILE A 363 -19.61 -21.21 -7.58
N ASP A 364 -18.76 -21.04 -6.57
CA ASP A 364 -18.33 -22.08 -5.63
C ASP A 364 -18.72 -21.77 -4.16
N GLY A 365 -19.49 -20.69 -3.95
CA GLY A 365 -19.88 -20.20 -2.63
C GLY A 365 -18.76 -19.52 -1.82
N LYS A 366 -17.56 -19.35 -2.38
CA LYS A 366 -16.40 -18.77 -1.68
C LYS A 366 -15.76 -17.61 -2.44
N LEU A 367 -15.22 -17.89 -3.63
CA LEU A 367 -14.52 -16.92 -4.50
C LEU A 367 -15.17 -16.78 -5.89
N GLY A 368 -16.09 -17.67 -6.21
CA GLY A 368 -16.83 -17.72 -7.45
C GLY A 368 -17.67 -16.48 -7.68
N GLY A 369 -17.67 -15.99 -8.92
CA GLY A 369 -18.43 -14.80 -9.31
C GLY A 369 -17.97 -13.49 -8.67
N ARG A 370 -16.79 -13.45 -8.02
CA ARG A 370 -16.14 -12.24 -7.46
C ARG A 370 -15.01 -11.74 -8.36
N PHE A 371 -14.80 -10.43 -8.40
CA PHE A 371 -13.61 -9.79 -8.95
C PHE A 371 -12.49 -9.79 -7.88
N LEU A 372 -11.47 -10.61 -8.06
CA LEU A 372 -10.37 -10.81 -7.11
C LEU A 372 -9.23 -9.80 -7.28
N HIS A 373 -8.31 -9.81 -6.31
CA HIS A 373 -7.25 -8.82 -6.18
C HIS A 373 -6.46 -8.57 -7.47
N SER A 374 -6.13 -9.65 -8.18
CA SER A 374 -5.32 -9.62 -9.41
C SER A 374 -6.11 -9.93 -10.69
N ASP A 375 -7.45 -9.95 -10.64
CA ASP A 375 -8.26 -10.35 -11.79
C ASP A 375 -8.11 -9.38 -12.99
N LEU A 376 -7.75 -8.12 -12.76
CA LEU A 376 -7.44 -7.20 -13.86
C LEU A 376 -6.24 -7.67 -14.72
N LYS A 377 -5.32 -8.44 -14.12
CA LYS A 377 -4.19 -9.10 -14.81
C LYS A 377 -4.56 -10.53 -15.26
N ASN A 378 -5.23 -11.28 -14.39
CA ASN A 378 -5.38 -12.73 -14.51
C ASN A 378 -6.60 -13.15 -15.34
N VAL A 379 -7.64 -12.31 -15.40
CA VAL A 379 -8.85 -12.57 -16.16
C VAL A 379 -8.70 -11.96 -17.55
N ALA A 380 -9.07 -12.73 -18.58
CA ALA A 380 -8.98 -12.29 -19.96
C ALA A 380 -9.78 -10.99 -20.19
N TYR A 381 -9.25 -10.14 -21.06
CA TYR A 381 -9.87 -8.87 -21.44
C TYR A 381 -11.35 -9.04 -21.85
N PHE A 382 -11.70 -10.16 -22.49
CA PHE A 382 -13.08 -10.50 -22.86
C PHE A 382 -14.08 -10.37 -21.68
N PHE A 383 -13.66 -10.60 -20.44
CA PHE A 383 -14.52 -10.42 -19.25
C PHE A 383 -14.23 -9.12 -18.50
N ALA A 384 -12.96 -8.68 -18.45
CA ALA A 384 -12.51 -7.52 -17.68
C ALA A 384 -12.57 -6.17 -18.44
N HIS A 385 -12.90 -6.17 -19.73
CA HIS A 385 -12.90 -4.95 -20.56
C HIS A 385 -13.73 -3.79 -20.01
N PRO A 386 -14.86 -3.98 -19.29
CA PRO A 386 -15.61 -2.84 -18.75
C PRO A 386 -14.79 -2.01 -17.77
N VAL A 387 -13.95 -2.66 -16.94
CA VAL A 387 -13.04 -1.96 -16.02
C VAL A 387 -12.02 -1.13 -16.81
N PHE A 388 -11.40 -1.71 -17.84
CA PHE A 388 -10.45 -0.98 -18.69
C PHE A 388 -11.09 0.22 -19.39
N LYS A 389 -12.33 0.07 -19.89
CA LYS A 389 -13.09 1.21 -20.45
C LYS A 389 -13.33 2.29 -19.42
N LYS A 390 -13.67 1.93 -18.18
CA LYS A 390 -13.85 2.91 -17.10
C LYS A 390 -12.55 3.59 -16.69
N ILE A 391 -11.43 2.87 -16.68
CA ILE A 391 -10.10 3.45 -16.46
C ILE A 391 -9.77 4.46 -17.57
N VAL A 392 -10.04 4.14 -18.84
CA VAL A 392 -9.85 5.07 -19.97
C VAL A 392 -10.72 6.31 -19.83
N GLU A 393 -12.00 6.16 -19.48
CA GLU A 393 -12.92 7.26 -19.25
C GLU A 393 -12.45 8.16 -18.09
N VAL A 394 -12.20 7.57 -16.92
CA VAL A 394 -11.77 8.30 -15.71
C VAL A 394 -10.42 8.97 -15.93
N GLY A 395 -9.50 8.28 -16.61
CA GLY A 395 -8.19 8.80 -16.99
C GLY A 395 -8.25 9.81 -18.13
N GLY A 396 -9.38 9.96 -18.83
CA GLY A 396 -9.50 10.78 -20.04
C GLY A 396 -8.46 10.38 -21.11
N LEU A 397 -8.27 9.07 -21.30
CA LEU A 397 -7.20 8.52 -22.15
C LEU A 397 -7.61 8.34 -23.60
N ASN A 398 -8.82 8.73 -24.01
CA ASN A 398 -9.38 8.55 -25.35
C ASN A 398 -9.31 9.80 -26.22
N GLN A 399 -8.55 10.82 -25.78
CA GLN A 399 -8.43 12.12 -26.45
C GLN A 399 -7.28 12.17 -27.44
#